data_AF-A0A9P9X2X1-F1
#
_entry.id   AF-A0A9P9X2X1-F1
#
_cell.length_a   1.000
_cell.length_b   1.000
_cell.length_c   1.000
_cell.angle_alpha   90.00
_cell.angle_beta   90.00
_cell.angle_gamma   90.00
#
_symmetry.space_group_name_H-M   'P 1'
#
loop_
_entity.id
_entity.type
_entity.pdbx_description
1 polymer ?
#
loop_
_entity_poly.entity_id
_entity_poly.type
_entity_poly.pdbx_seq_one_letter_code
_entity_poly.pdbx_strand_id
1 'polypeptide(L)'
;MSSSAPRGGERMIHQDFIARIRYSNALPPPPNPPKLLDIPNTGLASGQYTTPGFASRLAREQPLNIEVDAELGMPLDLVGMPGIFDGDESSIQASSHPPAVHPHDRALLRPLSTLGRAKSNADASVSFLRRTEYISSVAPRKAGVAAGAFINPKIKRAEKRRSPEPDKDSPAAIRRKIEKSFESAERFLSNPTRHRHPSKPNVHLTQSLPLLPDHDAFPDSGAYVTVKLLTNPVASANKYDSRLLSGLLRPLDRSPEENEAFQAAVEAHERDPARNPKPANLMDYSFFLPKTKTTGDNFRAKFDPENPDHDDESLYTYQSGSNSCFQFSRLRAYETTKEIELDHNTKYSEEVILAFNDEPSAGGRPKAAYYYPVIQRTTIRPQRAKNIARTLSQVDDETQVVNEVEISITDPKGAPAENMKRYKEKPIGYVEEAEPVEETSRAPGTPSDRDADGDADADEEDED
;
A
#
# COMPACT_ATOMS: atom_id res chain seq x y z
N MET A 1 -6.01 10.83 110.42
CA MET A 1 -5.07 10.81 111.57
C MET A 1 -3.76 10.19 111.12
N SER A 2 -2.67 10.92 111.38
CA SER A 2 -1.27 10.52 111.51
C SER A 2 -0.52 9.79 110.37
N SER A 3 0.31 10.61 109.74
CA SER A 3 1.73 10.39 109.44
C SER A 3 2.49 9.33 110.25
N SER A 4 3.38 8.62 109.58
CA SER A 4 4.79 8.54 109.99
C SER A 4 5.69 8.25 108.78
N ALA A 5 6.77 9.02 108.64
CA ALA A 5 7.99 8.67 107.91
C ALA A 5 9.05 8.23 108.95
N PRO A 6 10.32 7.88 108.62
CA PRO A 6 10.96 7.43 107.36
C PRO A 6 11.84 6.17 107.56
N ARG A 7 12.37 5.60 106.46
CA ARG A 7 13.67 4.89 106.27
C ARG A 7 13.62 4.31 104.86
N GLY A 8 14.57 4.45 103.93
CA GLY A 8 16.00 4.72 104.03
C GLY A 8 16.68 3.72 103.09
N GLY A 9 16.98 4.16 101.86
CA GLY A 9 18.01 3.56 101.01
C GLY A 9 17.74 2.17 100.39
N GLU A 10 16.91 2.10 99.36
CA GLU A 10 17.04 1.07 98.32
C GLU A 10 17.27 1.80 96.98
N ARG A 11 18.50 1.76 96.48
CA ARG A 11 18.87 2.40 95.21
C ARG A 11 18.29 1.55 94.07
N MET A 12 17.37 2.10 93.28
CA MET A 12 16.98 1.52 92.00
C MET A 12 18.23 1.32 91.13
N ILE A 13 18.54 0.06 90.77
CA ILE A 13 19.67 -0.26 89.92
C ILE A 13 19.26 0.02 88.47
N HIS A 14 19.71 1.14 87.91
CA HIS A 14 19.59 1.41 86.48
C HIS A 14 20.63 0.57 85.72
N GLN A 15 20.24 -0.61 85.23
CA GLN A 15 21.02 -1.35 84.25
C GLN A 15 20.61 -0.87 82.86
N ASP A 16 21.51 -0.17 82.18
CA ASP A 16 21.36 0.22 80.77
C ASP A 16 22.55 -0.30 79.96
N PHE A 17 22.39 -0.51 78.66
CA PHE A 17 23.41 -1.15 77.83
C PHE A 17 24.62 -0.22 77.65
N ILE A 18 25.76 -0.56 78.25
CA ILE A 18 26.98 0.27 78.18
C ILE A 18 27.65 0.06 76.82
N ALA A 19 27.28 0.88 75.84
CA ALA A 19 27.96 0.99 74.56
C ALA A 19 28.83 2.25 74.50
N ARG A 20 30.09 2.09 74.13
CA ARG A 20 31.03 3.21 74.00
C ARG A 20 30.77 3.96 72.68
N ILE A 21 30.02 5.05 72.75
CA ILE A 21 29.74 5.89 71.57
C ILE A 21 31.00 6.70 71.23
N ARG A 22 31.56 6.46 70.04
CA ARG A 22 32.66 7.26 69.46
C ARG A 22 32.27 7.72 68.06
N TYR A 23 32.47 9.00 67.78
CA TYR A 23 32.33 9.55 66.44
C TYR A 23 33.65 9.40 65.69
N SER A 24 33.61 8.84 64.48
CA SER A 24 34.77 8.69 63.60
C SER A 24 34.59 9.53 62.35
N ASN A 25 35.63 10.26 61.95
CA ASN A 25 35.69 11.01 60.70
C ASN A 25 36.87 10.48 59.87
N ALA A 26 36.79 9.22 59.46
CA ALA A 26 37.80 8.61 58.61
C ALA A 26 37.72 9.25 57.21
N LEU A 27 38.80 9.92 56.79
CA LEU A 27 38.88 10.51 55.46
C LEU A 27 39.00 9.41 54.39
N PRO A 28 38.39 9.61 53.20
CA PRO A 28 38.57 8.68 52.10
C PRO A 28 40.04 8.68 51.64
N PRO A 29 40.53 7.56 51.07
CA PRO A 29 41.85 7.53 50.46
C PRO A 29 41.94 8.51 49.27
N PRO A 30 43.15 8.97 48.91
CA PRO A 30 43.32 9.92 47.82
C PRO A 30 42.80 9.35 46.48
N PRO A 31 42.04 10.13 45.70
CA PRO A 31 41.27 9.62 44.56
C PRO A 31 42.10 9.34 43.29
N ASN A 32 43.37 9.76 43.24
CA ASN A 32 44.29 9.56 42.12
C ASN A 32 43.65 9.65 40.72
N PRO A 33 43.04 10.80 40.36
CA PRO A 33 42.41 10.95 39.05
C PRO A 33 43.44 10.85 37.92
N PRO A 34 43.01 10.46 36.71
CA PRO A 34 43.90 10.40 35.55
C PRO A 34 44.49 11.78 35.26
N LYS A 35 45.79 11.83 34.94
CA LYS A 35 46.47 13.07 34.57
C LYS A 35 46.13 13.44 33.14
N LEU A 36 45.62 14.64 32.92
CA LEU A 36 45.47 15.20 31.58
C LEU A 36 46.86 15.56 31.03
N LEU A 37 47.10 15.21 29.77
CA LEU A 37 48.31 15.57 29.04
C LEU A 37 48.05 16.83 28.22
N ASP A 38 49.06 17.67 28.10
CA ASP A 38 49.00 18.84 27.22
C ASP A 38 49.00 18.39 25.76
N ILE A 39 47.94 18.78 25.04
CA ILE A 39 47.79 18.48 23.62
C ILE A 39 48.62 19.51 22.84
N PRO A 40 49.57 19.09 21.98
CA PRO A 40 50.37 20.02 21.19
C PRO A 40 49.48 20.83 20.25
N ASN A 41 49.61 22.16 20.29
CA ASN A 41 48.85 23.09 19.47
C ASN A 41 49.80 24.05 18.73
N THR A 42 49.44 24.45 17.51
CA THR A 42 50.14 25.46 16.72
C THR A 42 49.82 26.86 17.26
N GLY A 43 50.58 27.30 18.26
CA GLY A 43 50.49 28.65 18.79
C GLY A 43 50.99 29.72 17.81
N LEU A 44 50.99 30.98 18.23
CA LEU A 44 51.48 32.10 17.42
C LEU A 44 52.95 31.93 16.98
N ALA A 45 53.76 31.26 17.79
CA ALA A 45 55.16 30.93 17.48
C ALA A 45 55.33 29.93 16.33
N SER A 46 54.28 29.18 15.96
CA SER A 46 54.30 28.21 14.86
C SER A 46 54.30 28.86 13.47
N GLY A 47 54.21 30.19 13.38
CA GLY A 47 54.31 30.94 12.12
C GLY A 47 53.04 30.94 11.27
N GLN A 48 52.14 29.97 11.44
CA GLN A 48 50.92 29.84 10.63
C GLN A 48 50.07 31.12 10.62
N TYR A 49 49.89 31.74 11.78
CA TYR A 49 49.09 32.97 11.94
C TYR A 49 49.84 34.26 11.63
N THR A 50 51.18 34.23 11.56
CA THR A 50 52.01 35.41 11.29
C THR A 50 52.52 35.45 9.84
N THR A 51 52.25 34.40 9.05
CA THR A 51 52.59 34.41 7.62
C THR A 51 51.73 35.40 6.82
N PRO A 52 52.30 36.11 5.82
CA PRO A 52 51.51 36.96 4.93
C PRO A 52 50.38 36.22 4.20
N GLY A 53 50.54 34.91 3.99
CA GLY A 53 49.51 34.05 3.40
C GLY A 53 48.22 34.00 4.22
N PHE A 54 48.31 34.11 5.55
CA PHE A 54 47.13 34.16 6.43
C PHE A 54 46.27 35.41 6.17
N ALA A 55 46.89 36.54 5.83
CA ALA A 55 46.23 37.79 5.49
C ALA A 55 45.80 37.91 4.02
N SER A 56 46.12 36.92 3.16
CA SER A 56 45.83 36.99 1.72
C SER A 56 44.33 37.10 1.41
N ARG A 57 43.48 36.44 2.22
CA ARG A 57 42.02 36.55 2.09
C ARG A 57 41.53 37.96 2.40
N LEU A 58 42.05 38.56 3.46
CA LEU A 58 41.77 39.94 3.87
C LEU A 58 42.21 40.94 2.80
N ALA A 59 43.35 40.71 2.16
CA ALA A 59 43.83 41.57 1.08
C ALA A 59 42.93 41.49 -0.16
N ARG A 60 42.39 40.32 -0.49
CA ARG A 60 41.53 40.11 -1.67
C ARG A 60 40.11 40.63 -1.50
N GLU A 61 39.62 40.79 -0.27
CA GLU A 61 38.30 41.39 0.00
C GLU A 61 38.34 42.91 0.06
N GLN A 62 39.54 43.54 0.06
CA GLN A 62 39.63 44.99 -0.04
C GLN A 62 39.05 45.44 -1.39
N PRO A 63 38.14 46.43 -1.39
CA PRO A 63 37.62 47.01 -2.63
C PRO A 63 38.76 47.51 -3.51
N LEU A 64 38.76 47.09 -4.77
CA LEU A 64 39.76 47.56 -5.73
C LEU A 64 39.54 49.04 -6.02
N ASN A 65 40.64 49.80 -6.06
CA ASN A 65 40.57 51.16 -6.56
C ASN A 65 40.27 51.12 -8.07
N ILE A 66 39.22 51.83 -8.48
CA ILE A 66 38.82 51.96 -9.88
C ILE A 66 39.28 53.30 -10.48
N GLU A 67 39.91 54.17 -9.68
CA GLU A 67 40.51 55.42 -10.14
C GLU A 67 41.81 55.09 -10.90
N VAL A 68 41.77 55.23 -12.22
CA VAL A 68 42.90 54.91 -13.11
C VAL A 68 43.91 56.06 -13.17
N ASP A 69 43.41 57.29 -13.36
CA ASP A 69 44.17 58.53 -13.43
C ASP A 69 43.33 59.70 -12.84
N ALA A 70 43.85 60.92 -12.92
CA ALA A 70 43.15 62.11 -12.42
C ALA A 70 41.84 62.44 -13.18
N GLU A 71 41.63 61.88 -14.37
CA GLU A 71 40.48 62.13 -15.24
C GLU A 71 39.60 60.88 -15.42
N LEU A 72 39.75 59.88 -14.54
CA LEU A 72 39.03 58.61 -14.53
C LEU A 72 39.06 57.87 -15.89
N GLY A 73 40.18 57.95 -16.61
CA GLY A 73 40.38 57.33 -17.91
C GLY A 73 39.65 58.02 -19.07
N MET A 74 39.11 59.23 -18.88
CA MET A 74 38.48 60.04 -19.92
C MET A 74 39.26 61.35 -20.12
N PRO A 75 40.35 61.33 -20.91
CA PRO A 75 41.23 62.48 -21.05
C PRO A 75 40.54 63.66 -21.75
N LEU A 76 40.48 64.81 -21.08
CA LEU A 76 39.89 66.05 -21.60
C LEU A 76 40.95 66.91 -22.30
N ASP A 77 41.30 66.53 -23.53
CA ASP A 77 42.23 67.29 -24.37
C ASP A 77 41.51 67.99 -25.53
N LEU A 78 41.75 69.29 -25.68
CA LEU A 78 41.21 70.11 -26.77
C LEU A 78 42.13 70.12 -28.00
N VAL A 79 43.38 69.64 -27.86
CA VAL A 79 44.36 69.60 -28.94
C VAL A 79 43.88 68.65 -30.04
N GLY A 80 43.71 69.18 -31.27
CA GLY A 80 43.26 68.42 -32.43
C GLY A 80 41.76 68.51 -32.72
N MET A 81 40.97 69.15 -31.85
CA MET A 81 39.57 69.44 -32.12
C MET A 81 39.44 70.60 -33.13
N PRO A 82 38.70 70.41 -34.24
CA PRO A 82 38.54 71.47 -35.24
C PRO A 82 37.91 72.75 -34.67
N GLY A 83 38.47 73.91 -35.00
CA GLY A 83 37.89 75.24 -34.73
C GLY A 83 38.00 75.78 -33.30
N ILE A 84 38.39 74.95 -32.33
CA ILE A 84 38.32 75.31 -30.90
C ILE A 84 39.21 76.49 -30.51
N PHE A 85 40.42 76.57 -31.08
CA PHE A 85 41.35 77.67 -30.81
C PHE A 85 41.04 78.95 -31.63
N ASP A 86 40.12 78.86 -32.60
CA ASP A 86 39.64 79.96 -33.43
C ASP A 86 38.30 80.56 -32.93
N GLY A 87 37.78 80.03 -31.81
CA GLY A 87 36.53 80.48 -31.18
C GLY A 87 35.27 79.73 -31.65
N ASP A 88 35.41 78.67 -32.44
CA ASP A 88 34.31 77.77 -32.82
C ASP A 88 34.30 76.50 -31.95
N GLU A 89 33.36 76.45 -31.01
CA GLU A 89 33.18 75.31 -30.08
C GLU A 89 32.24 74.22 -30.63
N SER A 90 31.81 74.31 -31.89
CA SER A 90 30.82 73.38 -32.47
C SER A 90 31.23 71.90 -32.40
N SER A 91 32.54 71.61 -32.38
CA SER A 91 33.09 70.25 -32.33
C SER A 91 32.89 69.53 -30.99
N ILE A 92 32.66 70.26 -29.90
CA ILE A 92 32.43 69.71 -28.55
C ILE A 92 30.99 69.93 -28.05
N GLN A 93 30.18 70.68 -28.80
CA GLN A 93 28.79 70.94 -28.45
C GLN A 93 27.88 69.76 -28.80
N ALA A 94 26.91 69.50 -27.93
CA ALA A 94 25.86 68.53 -28.22
C ALA A 94 24.99 68.99 -29.40
N SER A 95 24.55 68.04 -30.23
CA SER A 95 23.65 68.35 -31.35
C SER A 95 22.32 68.94 -30.84
N SER A 96 21.78 69.91 -31.57
CA SER A 96 20.49 70.54 -31.23
C SER A 96 19.31 69.56 -31.29
N HIS A 97 19.44 68.49 -32.07
CA HIS A 97 18.51 67.37 -32.10
C HIS A 97 19.14 66.13 -31.44
N PRO A 98 18.58 65.62 -30.33
CA PRO A 98 19.13 64.44 -29.67
C PRO A 98 18.92 63.20 -30.55
N PRO A 99 19.97 62.39 -30.79
CA PRO A 99 19.85 61.18 -31.61
C PRO A 99 19.00 60.11 -30.93
N ALA A 100 18.53 59.13 -31.71
CA ALA A 100 17.85 57.96 -31.18
C ALA A 100 18.82 57.12 -30.32
N VAL A 101 18.38 56.74 -29.12
CA VAL A 101 19.20 55.98 -28.16
C VAL A 101 19.51 54.57 -28.71
N HIS A 102 20.79 54.22 -28.75
CA HIS A 102 21.22 52.88 -29.15
C HIS A 102 20.77 51.82 -28.12
N PRO A 103 20.37 50.61 -28.54
CA PRO A 103 19.91 49.57 -27.60
C PRO A 103 20.92 49.22 -26.49
N HIS A 104 22.23 49.25 -26.78
CA HIS A 104 23.27 49.01 -25.76
C HIS A 104 23.39 50.14 -24.72
N ASP A 105 23.10 51.39 -25.10
CA ASP A 105 23.20 52.56 -24.22
C ASP A 105 21.96 52.73 -23.34
N ARG A 106 20.83 52.14 -23.75
CA ARG A 106 19.56 52.19 -23.02
C ARG A 106 19.70 51.72 -21.56
N ALA A 107 20.56 50.75 -21.30
CA ALA A 107 20.81 50.24 -19.95
C ALA A 107 21.66 51.19 -19.10
N LEU A 108 22.56 51.97 -19.72
CA LEU A 108 23.45 52.94 -19.10
C LEU A 108 22.73 54.24 -18.72
N LEU A 109 21.72 54.63 -19.51
CA LEU A 109 20.89 55.82 -19.29
C LEU A 109 19.78 55.64 -18.24
N ARG A 110 19.74 54.50 -17.53
CA ARG A 110 18.74 54.24 -16.50
C ARG A 110 18.98 55.14 -15.29
N PRO A 111 17.96 55.87 -14.79
CA PRO A 111 18.11 56.70 -13.60
C PRO A 111 18.39 55.82 -12.37
N LEU A 112 19.12 56.35 -11.39
CA LEU A 112 19.52 55.61 -10.19
C LEU A 112 18.33 55.00 -9.42
N SER A 113 17.16 55.64 -9.47
CA SER A 113 15.92 55.12 -8.87
C SER A 113 15.41 53.81 -9.48
N THR A 114 15.78 53.53 -10.72
CA THR A 114 15.46 52.26 -11.42
C THR A 114 16.55 51.21 -11.25
N LEU A 115 17.71 51.60 -10.72
CA LEU A 115 18.77 50.69 -10.32
C LEU A 115 18.42 50.11 -8.95
N GLY A 116 17.77 48.95 -8.96
CA GLY A 116 17.41 48.20 -7.77
C GLY A 116 16.77 46.88 -8.18
N ARG A 117 16.69 45.92 -7.26
CA ARG A 117 15.88 44.72 -7.52
C ARG A 117 14.46 45.18 -7.83
N ALA A 118 13.99 44.89 -9.04
CA ALA A 118 12.56 44.93 -9.34
C ALA A 118 11.84 44.18 -8.20
N LYS A 119 10.70 44.70 -7.72
CA LYS A 119 9.87 44.04 -6.70
C LYS A 119 9.32 42.72 -7.27
N SER A 120 10.16 41.71 -7.39
CA SER A 120 9.87 40.37 -7.90
C SER A 120 9.11 39.51 -6.88
N ASN A 121 8.58 40.13 -5.81
CA ASN A 121 7.95 39.42 -4.70
C ASN A 121 6.43 39.58 -4.66
N ALA A 122 5.82 40.21 -5.67
CA ALA A 122 4.35 40.21 -5.79
C ALA A 122 3.80 38.80 -6.03
N ASP A 123 4.60 37.94 -6.70
CA ASP A 123 4.30 36.53 -6.94
C ASP A 123 5.15 35.58 -6.09
N ALA A 124 5.70 36.06 -4.96
CA ALA A 124 6.32 35.15 -4.01
C ALA A 124 5.24 34.19 -3.50
N SER A 125 5.26 32.95 -3.98
CA SER A 125 4.32 31.89 -3.59
C SER A 125 4.61 31.48 -2.15
N VAL A 126 4.05 32.23 -1.23
CA VAL A 126 4.14 31.96 0.20
C VAL A 126 3.15 30.85 0.54
N SER A 127 3.66 29.69 0.99
CA SER A 127 2.86 28.47 1.23
C SER A 127 1.72 28.65 2.24
N PHE A 128 1.83 29.61 3.14
CA PHE A 128 0.78 29.93 4.13
C PHE A 128 -0.24 30.96 3.64
N LEU A 129 0.07 31.73 2.59
CA LEU A 129 -0.80 32.80 2.10
C LEU A 129 -1.72 32.27 0.99
N ARG A 130 -2.94 31.87 1.36
CA ARG A 130 -3.96 31.48 0.39
C ARG A 130 -4.56 32.71 -0.27
N ARG A 131 -4.93 32.59 -1.55
CA ARG A 131 -5.71 33.61 -2.27
C ARG A 131 -7.10 33.70 -1.64
N THR A 132 -7.65 34.91 -1.59
CA THR A 132 -9.01 35.14 -1.10
C THR A 132 -10.01 34.48 -2.06
N GLU A 133 -10.87 33.61 -1.54
CA GLU A 133 -12.02 33.12 -2.30
C GLU A 133 -13.15 34.15 -2.21
N TYR A 134 -13.71 34.54 -3.36
CA TYR A 134 -14.91 35.36 -3.41
C TYR A 134 -16.14 34.46 -3.37
N ILE A 135 -17.20 34.91 -2.68
CA ILE A 135 -18.47 34.19 -2.58
C ILE A 135 -19.03 34.01 -4.00
N SER A 136 -18.81 32.83 -4.59
CA SER A 136 -19.44 32.43 -5.84
C SER A 136 -20.77 31.74 -5.52
N SER A 137 -21.82 32.05 -6.29
CA SER A 137 -23.18 31.52 -6.09
C SER A 137 -23.33 30.02 -6.34
N VAL A 138 -22.23 29.31 -6.59
CA VAL A 138 -22.19 27.87 -6.88
C VAL A 138 -21.38 27.16 -5.80
N ALA A 139 -21.86 27.24 -4.56
CA ALA A 139 -21.50 26.27 -3.53
C ALA A 139 -21.94 24.86 -3.99
N PRO A 140 -21.21 23.78 -3.63
CA PRO A 140 -21.53 22.44 -4.10
C PRO A 140 -22.93 22.05 -3.62
N ARG A 141 -23.87 21.99 -4.57
CA ARG A 141 -25.18 21.39 -4.38
C ARG A 141 -24.94 19.92 -4.06
N LYS A 142 -24.94 19.57 -2.76
CA LYS A 142 -25.19 18.20 -2.31
C LYS A 142 -26.51 17.79 -2.96
N ALA A 143 -26.46 16.69 -3.71
CA ALA A 143 -27.62 16.08 -4.31
C ALA A 143 -28.63 15.76 -3.21
N GLY A 144 -29.79 16.41 -3.26
CA GLY A 144 -30.83 16.26 -2.27
C GLY A 144 -31.95 17.25 -2.53
N VAL A 145 -33.07 16.71 -3.02
CA VAL A 145 -34.40 17.33 -3.11
C VAL A 145 -34.61 18.29 -4.30
N ALA A 146 -35.47 17.83 -5.19
CA ALA A 146 -36.06 18.58 -6.27
C ALA A 146 -36.88 19.76 -5.75
N ALA A 147 -36.54 20.97 -6.18
CA ALA A 147 -37.44 22.12 -6.16
C ALA A 147 -36.98 23.14 -7.20
N GLY A 148 -37.92 23.60 -8.03
CA GLY A 148 -37.75 24.78 -8.88
C GLY A 148 -37.79 24.53 -10.40
N ALA A 149 -38.77 23.77 -10.88
CA ALA A 149 -39.11 23.75 -12.30
C ALA A 149 -40.30 24.67 -12.56
N PHE A 150 -40.08 25.98 -12.67
CA PHE A 150 -41.03 26.89 -13.33
C PHE A 150 -40.25 28.07 -13.93
N ILE A 151 -40.28 28.18 -15.26
CA ILE A 151 -40.55 29.41 -16.05
C ILE A 151 -40.11 29.16 -17.51
N ASN A 152 -41.10 29.23 -18.41
CA ASN A 152 -41.10 29.27 -19.89
C ASN A 152 -41.63 28.02 -20.63
N PRO A 153 -42.94 27.95 -20.93
CA PRO A 153 -43.47 26.99 -21.88
C PRO A 153 -43.23 27.52 -23.30
N LYS A 154 -42.19 27.05 -23.98
CA LYS A 154 -42.16 27.11 -25.45
C LYS A 154 -43.04 25.98 -25.97
N ILE A 155 -44.13 26.35 -26.65
CA ILE A 155 -45.06 25.44 -27.33
C ILE A 155 -44.24 24.56 -28.29
N LYS A 156 -44.02 23.30 -27.92
CA LYS A 156 -43.48 22.27 -28.80
C LYS A 156 -44.63 21.50 -29.43
N ARG A 157 -44.54 21.36 -30.75
CA ARG A 157 -45.41 20.55 -31.61
C ARG A 157 -45.59 19.15 -31.00
N ALA A 158 -46.81 18.62 -31.03
CA ALA A 158 -47.14 17.31 -30.48
C ALA A 158 -46.27 16.22 -31.12
N GLU A 159 -45.33 15.66 -30.35
CA GLU A 159 -44.65 14.42 -30.71
C GLU A 159 -45.68 13.30 -30.69
N LYS A 160 -45.69 12.48 -31.76
CA LYS A 160 -46.50 11.26 -31.85
C LYS A 160 -46.34 10.48 -30.54
N ARG A 161 -47.46 10.19 -29.88
CA ARG A 161 -47.54 9.35 -28.67
C ARG A 161 -46.65 8.13 -28.88
N ARG A 162 -45.51 8.07 -28.18
CA ARG A 162 -44.79 6.81 -28.00
C ARG A 162 -45.76 5.87 -27.30
N SER A 163 -45.86 4.65 -27.81
CA SER A 163 -46.57 3.54 -27.16
C SER A 163 -46.22 3.50 -25.66
N PRO A 164 -47.15 3.08 -24.78
CA PRO A 164 -46.87 2.98 -23.35
C PRO A 164 -45.54 2.26 -23.16
N GLU A 165 -44.57 2.91 -22.52
CA GLU A 165 -43.34 2.21 -22.16
C GLU A 165 -43.76 1.07 -21.23
N PRO A 166 -43.30 -0.17 -21.50
CA PRO A 166 -43.60 -1.29 -20.62
C PRO A 166 -43.08 -0.96 -19.22
N ASP A 167 -43.73 -1.51 -18.20
CA ASP A 167 -43.40 -1.24 -16.80
C ASP A 167 -41.89 -1.37 -16.56
N LYS A 168 -41.32 -0.49 -15.74
CA LYS A 168 -39.86 -0.32 -15.62
C LYS A 168 -39.14 -1.60 -15.20
N ASP A 169 -39.87 -2.48 -14.52
CA ASP A 169 -39.43 -3.76 -13.97
C ASP A 169 -39.91 -4.95 -14.80
N SER A 170 -40.60 -4.72 -15.93
CA SER A 170 -40.96 -5.78 -16.85
C SER A 170 -39.69 -6.38 -17.50
N PRO A 171 -39.64 -7.72 -17.71
CA PRO A 171 -38.48 -8.37 -18.34
C PRO A 171 -38.11 -7.77 -19.70
N ALA A 172 -39.10 -7.36 -20.49
CA ALA A 172 -38.90 -6.72 -21.78
C ALA A 172 -38.24 -5.33 -21.65
N ALA A 173 -38.62 -4.53 -20.65
CA ALA A 173 -37.98 -3.24 -20.38
C ALA A 173 -36.52 -3.41 -19.92
N ILE A 174 -36.27 -4.40 -19.07
CA ILE A 174 -34.92 -4.75 -18.59
C ILE A 174 -34.04 -5.17 -19.77
N ARG A 175 -34.50 -6.13 -20.59
CA ARG A 175 -33.78 -6.57 -21.80
C ARG A 175 -33.43 -5.40 -22.72
N ARG A 176 -34.40 -4.53 -23.01
CA ARG A 176 -34.17 -3.35 -23.86
C ARG A 176 -33.15 -2.39 -23.28
N LYS A 177 -33.14 -2.19 -21.95
CA LYS A 177 -32.14 -1.34 -21.28
C LYS A 177 -30.74 -1.95 -21.39
N ILE A 178 -30.62 -3.28 -21.23
CA ILE A 178 -29.37 -4.02 -21.40
C ILE A 178 -28.86 -3.89 -22.84
N GLU A 179 -29.69 -4.18 -23.85
CA GLU A 179 -29.30 -4.04 -25.26
C GLU A 179 -28.85 -2.59 -25.58
N LYS A 180 -29.60 -1.60 -25.08
CA LYS A 180 -29.25 -0.18 -25.26
C LYS A 180 -27.92 0.20 -24.58
N SER A 181 -27.55 -0.42 -23.45
CA SER A 181 -26.27 -0.13 -22.81
C SER A 181 -25.10 -0.63 -23.65
N PHE A 182 -25.22 -1.81 -24.27
CA PHE A 182 -24.22 -2.35 -25.19
C PHE A 182 -24.11 -1.50 -26.47
N GLU A 183 -25.24 -1.12 -27.09
CA GLU A 183 -25.23 -0.19 -28.23
C GLU A 183 -24.55 1.15 -27.89
N SER A 184 -24.77 1.65 -26.67
CA SER A 184 -24.17 2.91 -26.21
C SER A 184 -22.66 2.76 -26.01
N ALA A 185 -22.21 1.61 -25.49
CA ALA A 185 -20.78 1.29 -25.33
C ALA A 185 -20.08 1.11 -26.69
N GLU A 186 -20.72 0.46 -27.67
CA GLU A 186 -20.17 0.30 -29.02
C GLU A 186 -20.02 1.66 -29.74
N ARG A 187 -21.03 2.52 -29.62
CA ARG A 187 -20.94 3.91 -30.11
C ARG A 187 -19.80 4.68 -29.45
N PHE A 188 -19.55 4.42 -28.16
CA PHE A 188 -18.44 5.02 -27.44
C PHE A 188 -17.08 4.56 -27.96
N LEU A 189 -16.92 3.25 -28.18
CA LEU A 189 -15.70 2.67 -28.73
C LEU A 189 -15.41 3.17 -30.16
N SER A 190 -16.43 3.31 -31.00
CA SER A 190 -16.25 3.77 -32.39
C SER A 190 -15.81 5.23 -32.51
N ASN A 191 -16.22 6.11 -31.59
CA ASN A 191 -15.89 7.54 -31.66
C ASN A 191 -15.62 8.15 -30.27
N PRO A 192 -14.48 7.82 -29.63
CA PRO A 192 -14.20 8.22 -28.25
C PRO A 192 -14.10 9.75 -28.05
N THR A 193 -13.65 10.48 -29.07
CA THR A 193 -13.45 11.94 -29.04
C THR A 193 -14.75 12.76 -28.99
N ARG A 194 -15.88 12.15 -29.34
CA ARG A 194 -17.20 12.81 -29.33
C ARG A 194 -17.78 12.92 -27.93
N HIS A 195 -17.29 12.12 -26.99
CA HIS A 195 -17.80 12.06 -25.64
C HIS A 195 -17.19 13.16 -24.76
N ARG A 196 -18.06 13.88 -24.05
CA ARG A 196 -17.67 14.93 -23.11
C ARG A 196 -17.94 14.46 -21.68
N HIS A 197 -17.09 14.88 -20.75
CA HIS A 197 -17.30 14.56 -19.34
C HIS A 197 -18.62 15.20 -18.85
N PRO A 198 -19.53 14.45 -18.19
CA PRO A 198 -20.88 14.91 -17.85
C PRO A 198 -20.94 16.23 -17.05
N SER A 199 -19.96 16.47 -16.18
CA SER A 199 -19.88 17.68 -15.34
C SER A 199 -18.76 18.66 -15.70
N LYS A 200 -17.80 18.26 -16.56
CA LYS A 200 -16.59 19.04 -16.87
C LYS A 200 -16.32 19.04 -18.37
N PRO A 201 -17.04 19.84 -19.16
CA PRO A 201 -17.05 19.73 -20.62
C PRO A 201 -15.70 19.98 -21.31
N ASN A 202 -14.73 20.57 -20.59
CA ASN A 202 -13.39 20.89 -21.11
C ASN A 202 -12.37 19.76 -20.85
N VAL A 203 -12.78 18.65 -20.24
CA VAL A 203 -11.91 17.48 -20.05
C VAL A 203 -12.06 16.56 -21.25
N HIS A 204 -10.93 16.03 -21.72
CA HIS A 204 -10.85 15.10 -22.84
C HIS A 204 -10.56 13.69 -22.32
N LEU A 205 -11.08 12.68 -23.03
CA LEU A 205 -10.82 11.28 -22.74
C LEU A 205 -9.39 10.91 -23.16
N THR A 206 -8.59 10.43 -22.22
CA THR A 206 -7.22 9.96 -22.50
C THR A 206 -7.19 8.49 -22.91
N GLN A 207 -7.88 7.62 -22.16
CA GLN A 207 -7.89 6.18 -22.39
C GLN A 207 -9.26 5.62 -22.00
N SER A 208 -9.72 4.62 -22.75
CA SER A 208 -10.88 3.80 -22.44
C SER A 208 -10.50 2.34 -22.60
N LEU A 209 -10.87 1.52 -21.63
CA LEU A 209 -10.64 0.09 -21.60
C LEU A 209 -12.01 -0.60 -21.52
N PRO A 210 -12.35 -1.52 -22.45
CA PRO A 210 -13.55 -2.32 -22.31
C PRO A 210 -13.41 -3.25 -21.09
N LEU A 211 -14.49 -3.45 -20.35
CA LEU A 211 -14.55 -4.40 -19.23
C LEU A 211 -15.06 -5.74 -19.77
N LEU A 212 -14.21 -6.77 -19.80
CA LEU A 212 -14.49 -8.08 -20.40
C LEU A 212 -14.36 -9.21 -19.36
N PRO A 213 -15.21 -10.26 -19.43
CA PRO A 213 -14.98 -11.48 -18.65
C PRO A 213 -13.75 -12.23 -19.17
N ASP A 214 -12.96 -12.80 -18.26
CA ASP A 214 -11.89 -13.74 -18.60
C ASP A 214 -12.39 -15.18 -18.38
N HIS A 215 -12.95 -15.78 -19.43
CA HIS A 215 -13.53 -17.12 -19.36
C HIS A 215 -12.48 -18.23 -19.21
N ASP A 216 -11.23 -17.96 -19.56
CA ASP A 216 -10.15 -18.96 -19.54
C ASP A 216 -9.46 -19.06 -18.17
N ALA A 217 -9.71 -18.10 -17.29
CA ALA A 217 -9.03 -17.99 -16.00
C ALA A 217 -9.88 -18.49 -14.82
N PHE A 218 -11.01 -19.14 -15.07
CA PHE A 218 -11.80 -19.70 -13.98
C PHE A 218 -11.04 -20.86 -13.30
N PRO A 219 -10.83 -20.81 -11.96
CA PRO A 219 -10.32 -21.95 -11.24
C PRO A 219 -11.36 -23.08 -11.22
N ASP A 220 -10.96 -24.26 -10.75
CA ASP A 220 -11.83 -25.43 -10.59
C ASP A 220 -12.99 -25.20 -9.61
N SER A 221 -12.84 -24.27 -8.66
CA SER A 221 -13.91 -23.78 -7.77
C SER A 221 -14.82 -22.73 -8.42
N GLY A 222 -14.52 -22.28 -9.65
CA GLY A 222 -15.33 -21.31 -10.38
C GLY A 222 -15.24 -19.85 -9.91
N ALA A 223 -14.45 -19.52 -8.89
CA ALA A 223 -14.12 -18.15 -8.51
C ALA A 223 -12.89 -18.05 -7.61
N TYR A 224 -12.39 -16.83 -7.43
CA TYR A 224 -11.22 -16.56 -6.58
C TYR A 224 -11.58 -16.33 -5.12
N VAL A 225 -10.58 -16.46 -4.26
CA VAL A 225 -10.65 -16.14 -2.83
C VAL A 225 -9.79 -14.92 -2.56
N THR A 226 -10.31 -13.92 -1.85
CA THR A 226 -9.55 -12.75 -1.42
C THR A 226 -9.20 -12.87 0.06
N VAL A 227 -7.91 -12.80 0.38
CA VAL A 227 -7.42 -12.85 1.75
C VAL A 227 -6.75 -11.54 2.13
N LYS A 228 -7.35 -10.83 3.09
CA LYS A 228 -6.85 -9.57 3.63
C LYS A 228 -6.01 -9.81 4.89
N LEU A 229 -4.74 -9.48 4.80
CA LEU A 229 -3.83 -9.44 5.96
C LEU A 229 -4.05 -8.15 6.76
N LEU A 230 -4.44 -8.26 8.04
CA LEU A 230 -4.68 -7.10 8.91
C LEU A 230 -3.42 -6.28 9.24
N THR A 231 -2.26 -6.92 9.16
CA THR A 231 -0.96 -6.31 9.43
C THR A 231 0.01 -6.74 8.35
N ASN A 232 0.97 -5.88 8.00
CA ASN A 232 1.99 -6.20 7.01
C ASN A 232 2.75 -7.48 7.42
N PRO A 233 2.75 -8.54 6.60
CA PRO A 233 3.43 -9.79 6.92
C PRO A 233 4.96 -9.64 6.94
N VAL A 234 5.54 -8.72 6.17
CA VAL A 234 7.00 -8.55 6.06
C VAL A 234 7.48 -7.30 6.78
N ALA A 235 8.78 -7.21 7.05
CA ALA A 235 9.38 -6.03 7.67
C ALA A 235 9.14 -4.78 6.79
N SER A 236 8.92 -3.63 7.43
CA SER A 236 8.74 -2.38 6.69
C SER A 236 10.04 -2.02 5.96
N ALA A 237 9.97 -1.89 4.65
CA ALA A 237 11.07 -1.44 3.81
C ALA A 237 10.59 -0.35 2.84
N ASN A 238 11.52 0.45 2.32
CA ASN A 238 11.22 1.49 1.33
C ASN A 238 10.82 0.93 -0.04
N LYS A 239 10.95 -0.38 -0.26
CA LYS A 239 10.59 -1.07 -1.50
C LYS A 239 9.61 -2.20 -1.19
N TYR A 240 8.60 -2.35 -2.05
CA TYR A 240 7.66 -3.47 -1.98
C TYR A 240 8.40 -4.81 -2.16
N ASP A 241 8.09 -5.80 -1.32
CA ASP A 241 8.67 -7.13 -1.42
C ASP A 241 7.87 -7.97 -2.43
N SER A 242 8.44 -8.17 -3.63
CA SER A 242 7.79 -8.89 -4.74
C SER A 242 7.43 -10.35 -4.41
N ARG A 243 8.06 -10.94 -3.38
CA ARG A 243 7.73 -12.30 -2.90
C ARG A 243 6.28 -12.43 -2.43
N LEU A 244 5.66 -11.34 -2.01
CA LEU A 244 4.24 -11.31 -1.60
C LEU A 244 3.27 -11.60 -2.74
N LEU A 245 3.68 -11.40 -4.00
CA LEU A 245 2.86 -11.70 -5.18
C LEU A 245 2.70 -13.20 -5.42
N SER A 246 3.49 -14.03 -4.73
CA SER A 246 3.50 -15.49 -4.85
C SER A 246 3.31 -16.14 -3.49
N GLY A 247 2.57 -15.53 -2.55
CA GLY A 247 2.38 -16.12 -1.23
C GLY A 247 1.50 -17.37 -1.25
N LEU A 248 1.85 -18.38 -0.44
CA LEU A 248 1.04 -19.58 -0.25
C LEU A 248 0.40 -19.58 1.13
N LEU A 249 -0.92 -19.80 1.18
CA LEU A 249 -1.66 -20.07 2.41
C LEU A 249 -2.01 -21.54 2.47
N ARG A 250 -1.48 -22.24 3.46
CA ARG A 250 -1.85 -23.63 3.76
C ARG A 250 -2.81 -23.64 4.95
N PRO A 251 -4.04 -24.17 4.81
CA PRO A 251 -4.94 -24.38 5.94
C PRO A 251 -4.27 -25.25 7.01
N LEU A 252 -4.51 -24.93 8.27
CA LEU A 252 -4.10 -25.71 9.42
C LEU A 252 -5.30 -26.50 9.94
N ASP A 253 -5.07 -27.78 10.20
CA ASP A 253 -6.07 -28.62 10.83
C ASP A 253 -6.29 -28.17 12.28
N ARG A 254 -7.56 -28.22 12.71
CA ARG A 254 -7.93 -27.99 14.10
C ARG A 254 -7.42 -29.13 14.96
N SER A 255 -7.01 -28.81 16.19
CA SER A 255 -6.69 -29.85 17.16
C SER A 255 -7.93 -30.70 17.49
N PRO A 256 -7.77 -31.95 17.96
CA PRO A 256 -8.89 -32.78 18.38
C PRO A 256 -9.79 -32.08 19.41
N GLU A 257 -9.20 -31.41 20.39
CA GLU A 257 -9.93 -30.63 21.41
C GLU A 257 -10.73 -29.46 20.80
N GLU A 258 -10.15 -28.74 19.84
CA GLU A 258 -10.84 -27.65 19.15
C GLU A 258 -12.00 -28.17 18.28
N ASN A 259 -11.84 -29.35 17.66
CA ASN A 259 -12.89 -30.01 16.90
C ASN A 259 -14.04 -30.46 17.80
N GLU A 260 -13.76 -31.08 18.94
CA GLU A 260 -14.77 -31.48 19.93
C GLU A 260 -15.55 -30.27 20.46
N ALA A 261 -14.85 -29.18 20.79
CA ALA A 261 -15.48 -27.94 21.24
C ALA A 261 -16.36 -27.31 20.16
N PHE A 262 -15.91 -27.33 18.91
CA PHE A 262 -16.70 -26.86 17.77
C PHE A 262 -17.96 -27.71 17.57
N GLN A 263 -17.83 -29.03 17.60
CA GLN A 263 -18.96 -29.95 17.44
C GLN A 263 -19.99 -29.79 18.57
N ALA A 264 -19.53 -29.68 19.82
CA ALA A 264 -20.40 -29.38 20.96
C ALA A 264 -21.14 -28.04 20.81
N ALA A 265 -20.49 -27.02 20.22
CA ALA A 265 -21.13 -25.73 19.94
C ALA A 265 -22.16 -25.82 18.80
N VAL A 266 -21.91 -26.65 17.77
CA VAL A 266 -22.86 -26.93 16.69
C VAL A 266 -24.12 -27.60 17.27
N GLU A 267 -23.94 -28.65 18.06
CA GLU A 267 -25.05 -29.34 18.72
C GLU A 267 -25.83 -28.42 19.68
N ALA A 268 -25.13 -27.53 20.39
CA ALA A 268 -25.78 -26.56 21.26
C ALA A 268 -26.61 -25.54 20.46
N HIS A 269 -26.13 -25.12 19.28
CA HIS A 269 -26.88 -24.27 18.36
C HIS A 269 -28.10 -25.00 17.78
N GLU A 270 -27.96 -26.27 17.37
CA GLU A 270 -29.07 -27.07 16.86
C GLU A 270 -30.16 -27.29 17.93
N ARG A 271 -29.75 -27.49 19.20
CA ARG A 271 -30.69 -27.64 20.33
C ARG A 271 -31.42 -26.35 20.70
N ASP A 272 -30.74 -25.20 20.67
CA ASP A 272 -31.35 -23.90 20.99
C ASP A 272 -30.73 -22.77 20.14
N PRO A 273 -31.24 -22.54 18.92
CA PRO A 273 -30.72 -21.51 18.03
C PRO A 273 -30.91 -20.08 18.55
N ALA A 274 -31.86 -19.85 19.46
CA ALA A 274 -32.17 -18.53 19.98
C ALA A 274 -31.17 -18.09 21.05
N ARG A 275 -30.66 -19.05 21.84
CA ARG A 275 -29.72 -18.77 22.94
C ARG A 275 -28.26 -18.96 22.53
N ASN A 276 -28.00 -19.89 21.62
CA ASN A 276 -26.65 -20.21 21.17
C ASN A 276 -26.46 -19.72 19.73
N PRO A 277 -25.54 -18.78 19.46
CA PRO A 277 -25.26 -18.34 18.10
C PRO A 277 -24.61 -19.46 17.28
N LYS A 278 -24.82 -19.44 15.95
CA LYS A 278 -24.19 -20.40 15.04
C LYS A 278 -22.66 -20.30 15.17
N PRO A 279 -21.95 -21.39 15.49
CA PRO A 279 -20.50 -21.37 15.58
C PRO A 279 -19.88 -21.09 14.20
N ALA A 280 -18.89 -20.20 14.14
CA ALA A 280 -18.20 -19.85 12.91
C ALA A 280 -17.07 -20.85 12.64
N ASN A 281 -17.08 -21.47 11.45
CA ASN A 281 -16.11 -22.49 11.04
C ASN A 281 -14.79 -21.88 10.54
N LEU A 282 -14.18 -21.00 11.34
CA LEU A 282 -13.01 -20.23 10.93
C LEU A 282 -11.77 -21.12 10.81
N MET A 283 -11.05 -21.00 9.70
CA MET A 283 -9.81 -21.73 9.46
C MET A 283 -8.57 -20.93 9.87
N ASP A 284 -7.58 -21.63 10.39
CA ASP A 284 -6.24 -21.10 10.65
C ASP A 284 -5.33 -21.42 9.44
N TYR A 285 -4.32 -20.59 9.19
CA TYR A 285 -3.44 -20.73 8.02
C TYR A 285 -1.97 -20.61 8.40
N SER A 286 -1.12 -21.42 7.79
CA SER A 286 0.32 -21.15 7.71
C SER A 286 0.64 -20.42 6.41
N PHE A 287 1.29 -19.25 6.53
CA PHE A 287 1.67 -18.43 5.39
C PHE A 287 3.14 -18.65 5.02
N PHE A 288 3.39 -18.95 3.75
CA PHE A 288 4.71 -19.21 3.18
C PHE A 288 5.02 -18.22 2.07
N LEU A 289 6.30 -17.85 1.97
CA LEU A 289 6.82 -17.00 0.90
C LEU A 289 7.93 -17.72 0.14
N PRO A 290 8.13 -17.40 -1.16
CA PRO A 290 9.30 -17.87 -1.90
C PRO A 290 10.59 -17.55 -1.12
N LYS A 291 11.53 -18.50 -1.09
CA LYS A 291 12.80 -18.31 -0.35
C LYS A 291 13.59 -17.10 -0.85
N THR A 292 13.56 -16.87 -2.16
CA THR A 292 14.21 -15.74 -2.83
C THR A 292 13.24 -14.99 -3.74
N LYS A 293 13.60 -13.77 -4.18
CA LYS A 293 12.80 -13.01 -5.14
C LYS A 293 12.74 -13.69 -6.50
N THR A 294 13.86 -14.24 -6.96
CA THR A 294 13.95 -14.98 -8.23
C THR A 294 13.08 -16.22 -8.22
N THR A 295 13.00 -16.95 -7.11
CA THR A 295 12.04 -18.07 -6.94
C THR A 295 10.60 -17.59 -7.15
N GLY A 296 10.21 -16.43 -6.60
CA GLY A 296 8.87 -15.87 -6.78
C GLY A 296 8.60 -15.36 -8.20
N ASP A 297 9.60 -14.75 -8.85
CA ASP A 297 9.50 -14.27 -10.22
C ASP A 297 9.35 -15.44 -11.20
N ASN A 298 10.19 -16.47 -11.08
CA ASN A 298 10.12 -17.68 -11.90
C ASN A 298 8.86 -18.52 -11.62
N PHE A 299 8.39 -18.55 -10.37
CA PHE A 299 7.12 -19.20 -10.03
C PHE A 299 5.96 -18.56 -10.77
N ARG A 300 5.88 -17.22 -10.81
CA ARG A 300 4.84 -16.50 -11.57
C ARG A 300 5.00 -16.71 -13.08
N ALA A 301 6.23 -16.68 -13.57
CA ALA A 301 6.56 -16.98 -14.97
C ALA A 301 6.06 -18.37 -15.41
N LYS A 302 6.06 -19.34 -14.49
CA LYS A 302 5.54 -20.71 -14.68
C LYS A 302 4.04 -20.88 -14.37
N PHE A 303 3.33 -19.79 -14.10
CA PHE A 303 1.87 -19.74 -14.05
C PHE A 303 1.29 -18.82 -15.14
N ASP A 304 2.15 -18.12 -15.87
CA ASP A 304 1.77 -17.19 -16.92
C ASP A 304 1.66 -17.93 -18.26
N PRO A 305 0.45 -18.20 -18.76
CA PRO A 305 0.26 -18.93 -20.02
C PRO A 305 0.72 -18.13 -21.24
N GLU A 306 0.98 -16.83 -21.10
CA GLU A 306 1.47 -15.98 -22.20
C GLU A 306 3.00 -15.95 -22.27
N ASN A 307 3.68 -16.50 -21.27
CA ASN A 307 5.12 -16.59 -21.25
C ASN A 307 5.60 -17.78 -22.11
N PRO A 308 6.39 -17.55 -23.19
CA PRO A 308 6.87 -18.64 -24.06
C PRO A 308 7.74 -19.67 -23.32
N ASP A 309 8.38 -19.26 -22.22
CA ASP A 309 9.28 -20.10 -21.44
C ASP A 309 8.56 -20.78 -20.25
N HIS A 310 7.22 -20.65 -20.14
CA HIS A 310 6.43 -21.18 -19.04
C HIS A 310 6.69 -22.67 -18.75
N ASP A 311 6.81 -23.47 -19.82
CA ASP A 311 7.00 -24.92 -19.71
C ASP A 311 8.46 -25.32 -19.46
N ASP A 312 9.40 -24.37 -19.48
CA ASP A 312 10.82 -24.67 -19.27
C ASP A 312 11.07 -25.13 -17.81
N GLU A 313 11.77 -26.25 -17.67
CA GLU A 313 12.22 -26.76 -16.37
C GLU A 313 13.28 -25.86 -15.74
N SER A 314 14.03 -25.08 -16.54
CA SER A 314 15.04 -24.14 -16.07
C SER A 314 14.48 -23.03 -15.16
N LEU A 315 13.17 -22.78 -15.22
CA LEU A 315 12.49 -21.86 -14.31
C LEU A 315 12.52 -22.34 -12.85
N TYR A 316 12.58 -23.64 -12.59
CA TYR A 316 12.69 -24.17 -11.24
C TYR A 316 14.03 -23.76 -10.61
N THR A 317 13.95 -23.21 -9.40
CA THR A 317 15.12 -22.63 -8.72
C THR A 317 15.78 -23.58 -7.71
N TYR A 318 15.19 -24.76 -7.49
CA TYR A 318 15.67 -25.75 -6.55
C TYR A 318 15.43 -27.16 -7.11
N GLN A 319 16.25 -28.11 -6.66
CA GLN A 319 16.14 -29.51 -7.03
C GLN A 319 16.10 -30.35 -5.75
N SER A 320 15.01 -31.10 -5.57
CA SER A 320 14.81 -32.01 -4.45
C SER A 320 14.91 -33.44 -4.94
N GLY A 321 16.06 -34.06 -4.70
CA GLY A 321 16.39 -35.37 -5.26
C GLY A 321 16.41 -35.33 -6.79
N SER A 322 15.50 -36.07 -7.44
CA SER A 322 15.33 -36.10 -8.90
C SER A 322 14.40 -35.00 -9.44
N ASN A 323 13.64 -34.32 -8.58
CA ASN A 323 12.53 -33.47 -9.02
C ASN A 323 12.89 -31.98 -8.89
N SER A 324 12.65 -31.21 -9.95
CA SER A 324 12.80 -29.76 -9.96
C SER A 324 11.58 -29.09 -9.29
N CYS A 325 11.82 -28.14 -8.38
CA CYS A 325 10.77 -27.49 -7.62
C CYS A 325 11.12 -26.06 -7.18
N PHE A 326 10.15 -25.38 -6.58
CA PHE A 326 10.30 -24.08 -5.94
C PHE A 326 10.26 -24.25 -4.43
N GLN A 327 11.23 -23.63 -3.73
CA GLN A 327 11.30 -23.70 -2.27
C GLN A 327 10.63 -22.48 -1.63
N PHE A 328 9.72 -22.75 -0.70
CA PHE A 328 8.98 -21.76 0.07
C PHE A 328 9.30 -21.89 1.55
N SER A 329 9.54 -20.77 2.22
CA SER A 329 9.83 -20.73 3.65
C SER A 329 8.62 -20.20 4.42
N ARG A 330 8.30 -20.85 5.54
CA ARG A 330 7.23 -20.43 6.44
C ARG A 330 7.55 -19.06 7.03
N LEU A 331 6.60 -18.14 6.93
CA LEU A 331 6.70 -16.84 7.55
C LEU A 331 6.13 -16.83 8.96
N ARG A 332 4.86 -17.25 9.12
CA ARG A 332 4.14 -17.37 10.39
C ARG A 332 2.74 -17.96 10.19
N ALA A 333 2.08 -18.30 11.29
CA ALA A 333 0.66 -18.66 11.30
C ALA A 333 -0.26 -17.45 11.46
N TYR A 334 -1.44 -17.56 10.86
CA TYR A 334 -2.52 -16.58 10.86
C TYR A 334 -3.81 -17.26 11.30
N GLU A 335 -4.64 -16.52 12.03
CA GLU A 335 -6.00 -16.92 12.37
C GLU A 335 -7.00 -16.04 11.65
N THR A 336 -8.12 -16.65 11.27
CA THR A 336 -9.21 -15.93 10.61
C THR A 336 -10.00 -15.11 11.64
N THR A 337 -10.25 -13.85 11.30
CA THR A 337 -11.03 -12.92 12.14
C THR A 337 -12.44 -12.71 11.60
N LYS A 338 -12.58 -12.73 10.28
CA LYS A 338 -13.83 -12.52 9.58
C LYS A 338 -13.78 -13.25 8.25
N GLU A 339 -14.85 -13.93 7.94
CA GLU A 339 -15.04 -14.69 6.72
C GLU A 339 -16.42 -14.37 6.15
N ILE A 340 -16.48 -14.16 4.84
CA ILE A 340 -17.72 -14.00 4.11
C ILE A 340 -17.62 -14.94 2.92
N GLU A 341 -18.47 -15.95 2.92
CA GLU A 341 -18.67 -16.85 1.80
C GLU A 341 -19.83 -16.33 0.94
N LEU A 342 -19.64 -16.42 -0.37
CA LEU A 342 -20.61 -16.09 -1.40
C LEU A 342 -20.90 -17.35 -2.19
N ASP A 343 -22.03 -17.36 -2.89
CA ASP A 343 -22.44 -18.46 -3.74
C ASP A 343 -22.11 -18.14 -5.20
N HIS A 344 -22.21 -19.13 -6.10
CA HIS A 344 -22.01 -18.88 -7.53
C HIS A 344 -22.97 -17.85 -8.13
N ASN A 345 -24.15 -17.66 -7.53
CA ASN A 345 -25.11 -16.63 -7.91
C ASN A 345 -24.72 -15.22 -7.43
N THR A 346 -23.94 -15.12 -6.34
CA THR A 346 -23.62 -13.84 -5.66
C THR A 346 -22.14 -13.48 -5.73
N LYS A 347 -21.28 -14.32 -6.33
CA LYS A 347 -19.82 -14.08 -6.46
C LYS A 347 -19.38 -12.83 -7.25
N TYR A 348 -20.33 -12.08 -7.83
CA TYR A 348 -20.09 -10.79 -8.50
C TYR A 348 -20.67 -9.59 -7.74
N SER A 349 -21.40 -9.79 -6.63
CA SER A 349 -22.19 -8.73 -5.99
C SER A 349 -21.38 -7.83 -5.05
N GLU A 350 -20.35 -8.37 -4.40
CA GLU A 350 -19.62 -7.67 -3.34
C GLU A 350 -18.22 -7.21 -3.79
N GLU A 351 -17.42 -8.12 -4.35
CA GLU A 351 -16.03 -7.88 -4.74
C GLU A 351 -15.72 -8.55 -6.07
N VAL A 352 -14.97 -7.85 -6.92
CA VAL A 352 -14.52 -8.33 -8.22
C VAL A 352 -13.07 -7.90 -8.40
N ILE A 353 -12.21 -8.81 -8.82
CA ILE A 353 -10.81 -8.54 -9.11
C ILE A 353 -10.71 -8.02 -10.54
N LEU A 354 -9.88 -7.00 -10.77
CA LEU A 354 -9.62 -6.46 -12.10
C LEU A 354 -8.15 -6.66 -12.48
N ALA A 355 -7.90 -7.25 -13.65
CA ALA A 355 -6.59 -7.24 -14.29
C ALA A 355 -6.63 -6.35 -15.53
N PHE A 356 -5.63 -5.49 -15.68
CA PHE A 356 -5.55 -4.56 -16.80
C PHE A 356 -4.55 -5.07 -17.82
N ASN A 357 -4.99 -5.23 -19.06
CA ASN A 357 -4.11 -5.52 -20.18
C ASN A 357 -4.01 -4.28 -21.08
N ASP A 358 -2.86 -3.61 -21.05
CA ASP A 358 -2.65 -2.35 -21.77
C ASP A 358 -2.21 -2.53 -23.22
N GLU A 359 -1.62 -3.69 -23.55
CA GLU A 359 -1.17 -4.05 -24.89
C GLU A 359 -1.84 -5.37 -25.33
N PRO A 360 -2.13 -5.54 -26.63
CA PRO A 360 -2.58 -6.84 -27.11
C PRO A 360 -1.50 -7.88 -26.83
N SER A 361 -1.80 -8.90 -26.04
CA SER A 361 -0.80 -9.90 -25.69
C SER A 361 -0.47 -10.79 -26.89
N ALA A 362 0.73 -11.39 -26.89
CA ALA A 362 1.15 -12.39 -27.86
C ALA A 362 0.17 -13.58 -27.94
N GLY A 363 -0.55 -13.86 -26.85
CA GLY A 363 -1.61 -14.87 -26.76
C GLY A 363 -2.97 -14.45 -27.37
N GLY A 364 -3.05 -13.29 -28.01
CA GLY A 364 -4.27 -12.81 -28.69
C GLY A 364 -5.30 -12.15 -27.78
N ARG A 365 -4.98 -11.89 -26.50
CA ARG A 365 -5.86 -11.16 -25.58
C ARG A 365 -5.94 -9.68 -25.97
N PRO A 366 -7.13 -9.13 -26.28
CA PRO A 366 -7.26 -7.71 -26.62
C PRO A 366 -6.94 -6.80 -25.44
N LYS A 367 -6.66 -5.54 -25.74
CA LYS A 367 -6.53 -4.47 -24.75
C LYS A 367 -7.87 -4.27 -24.02
N ALA A 368 -7.92 -4.66 -22.75
CA ALA A 368 -9.15 -4.65 -21.95
C ALA A 368 -8.82 -4.67 -20.44
N ALA A 369 -9.83 -4.32 -19.64
CA ALA A 369 -9.86 -4.67 -18.23
C ALA A 369 -10.62 -6.00 -18.10
N TYR A 370 -9.96 -7.01 -17.58
CA TYR A 370 -10.54 -8.32 -17.31
C TYR A 370 -11.05 -8.38 -15.88
N TYR A 371 -12.21 -9.00 -15.68
CA TYR A 371 -12.78 -9.15 -14.34
C TYR A 371 -12.90 -10.60 -13.91
N TYR A 372 -12.67 -10.84 -12.61
CA TYR A 372 -12.71 -12.15 -12.00
C TYR A 372 -13.59 -12.14 -10.74
N PRO A 373 -14.53 -13.08 -10.60
CA PRO A 373 -15.41 -13.14 -9.43
C PRO A 373 -14.68 -13.61 -8.18
N VAL A 374 -15.23 -13.22 -7.03
CA VAL A 374 -14.75 -13.63 -5.71
C VAL A 374 -15.85 -14.40 -5.00
N ILE A 375 -15.56 -15.64 -4.58
CA ILE A 375 -16.51 -16.49 -3.85
C ILE A 375 -16.31 -16.44 -2.34
N GLN A 376 -15.15 -15.97 -1.89
CA GLN A 376 -14.84 -15.92 -0.46
C GLN A 376 -13.92 -14.76 -0.15
N ARG A 377 -14.26 -14.00 0.90
CA ARG A 377 -13.45 -12.91 1.42
C ARG A 377 -13.11 -13.16 2.88
N THR A 378 -11.82 -13.34 3.15
CA THR A 378 -11.31 -13.70 4.47
C THR A 378 -10.37 -12.61 4.98
N THR A 379 -10.49 -12.23 6.24
CA THR A 379 -9.60 -11.29 6.91
C THR A 379 -8.84 -12.02 8.01
N ILE A 380 -7.51 -12.01 7.93
CA ILE A 380 -6.65 -12.80 8.80
C ILE A 380 -5.70 -11.91 9.63
N ARG A 381 -5.37 -12.34 10.86
CA ARG A 381 -4.38 -11.69 11.73
C ARG A 381 -3.31 -12.68 12.21
N PRO A 382 -2.09 -12.21 12.53
CA PRO A 382 -1.07 -13.09 13.08
C PRO A 382 -1.53 -13.72 14.40
N GLN A 383 -1.34 -15.04 14.54
CA GLN A 383 -1.57 -15.74 15.79
C GLN A 383 -0.51 -15.30 16.82
N ARG A 384 -0.87 -14.47 17.79
CA ARG A 384 0.05 -14.07 18.88
C ARG A 384 -0.12 -14.94 20.11
N ALA A 385 -1.35 -15.20 20.54
CA ALA A 385 -1.63 -15.96 21.77
C ALA A 385 -1.25 -17.45 21.65
N LYS A 386 -1.65 -18.12 20.56
CA LYS A 386 -1.33 -19.53 20.30
C LYS A 386 0.20 -19.77 20.20
N ASN A 387 0.94 -18.85 19.58
CA ASN A 387 2.40 -18.93 19.51
C ASN A 387 3.05 -18.78 20.90
N ILE A 388 2.57 -17.85 21.74
CA ILE A 388 3.08 -17.65 23.11
C ILE A 388 2.80 -18.88 23.97
N ALA A 389 1.59 -19.44 23.91
CA ALA A 389 1.21 -20.66 24.62
C ALA A 389 2.08 -21.86 24.21
N ARG A 390 2.32 -22.04 22.91
CA ARG A 390 3.23 -23.10 22.41
C ARG A 390 4.66 -22.95 22.92
N THR A 391 5.19 -21.73 23.00
CA THR A 391 6.54 -21.49 23.57
C THR A 391 6.61 -21.60 25.11
N LEU A 392 5.53 -21.32 25.82
CA LEU A 392 5.53 -21.27 27.29
C LEU A 392 5.18 -22.61 27.93
N SER A 393 4.28 -23.37 27.33
CA SER A 393 3.74 -24.58 27.94
C SER A 393 4.64 -25.81 27.78
N GLN A 394 5.65 -25.77 26.89
CA GLN A 394 6.57 -26.90 26.64
C GLN A 394 5.85 -28.24 26.46
N VAL A 395 4.59 -28.18 26.01
CA VAL A 395 3.77 -29.36 25.70
C VAL A 395 4.28 -29.83 24.35
N ASP A 396 4.68 -31.10 24.29
CA ASP A 396 4.98 -31.82 23.06
C ASP A 396 3.70 -31.88 22.21
N ASP A 397 3.44 -30.77 21.53
CA ASP A 397 2.39 -30.67 20.53
C ASP A 397 2.91 -31.43 19.31
N GLU A 398 2.40 -32.65 19.09
CA GLU A 398 2.71 -33.54 17.96
C GLU A 398 2.44 -32.89 16.58
N THR A 399 1.93 -31.66 16.55
CA THR A 399 1.75 -30.85 15.34
C THR A 399 3.10 -30.45 14.76
N GLN A 400 3.64 -31.30 13.86
CA GLN A 400 4.80 -31.01 13.02
C GLN A 400 4.64 -29.64 12.34
N VAL A 401 5.36 -28.64 12.83
CA VAL A 401 5.38 -27.31 12.20
C VAL A 401 6.19 -27.40 10.92
N VAL A 402 5.49 -27.34 9.79
CA VAL A 402 6.12 -27.36 8.47
C VAL A 402 6.83 -26.03 8.22
N ASN A 403 8.17 -26.04 8.23
CA ASN A 403 8.98 -24.83 8.08
C ASN A 403 9.27 -24.48 6.63
N GLU A 404 9.36 -25.46 5.75
CA GLU A 404 9.58 -25.27 4.32
C GLU A 404 8.64 -26.16 3.53
N VAL A 405 8.24 -25.68 2.35
CA VAL A 405 7.42 -26.45 1.40
C VAL A 405 8.10 -26.38 0.04
N GLU A 406 8.16 -27.53 -0.60
CA GLU A 406 8.68 -27.69 -1.95
C GLU A 406 7.50 -27.86 -2.90
N ILE A 407 7.40 -27.00 -3.91
CA ILE A 407 6.25 -26.92 -4.80
C ILE A 407 6.70 -27.20 -6.23
N SER A 408 6.06 -28.17 -6.88
CA SER A 408 6.10 -28.36 -8.33
C SER A 408 4.76 -27.97 -8.93
N ILE A 409 4.78 -27.46 -10.16
CA ILE A 409 3.59 -27.02 -10.88
C ILE A 409 3.26 -28.08 -11.92
N THR A 410 1.99 -28.45 -11.98
CA THR A 410 1.46 -29.40 -12.95
C THR A 410 0.13 -28.89 -13.48
N ASP A 411 -0.10 -29.06 -14.77
CA ASP A 411 -1.40 -28.73 -15.35
C ASP A 411 -2.53 -29.56 -14.71
N PRO A 412 -3.71 -28.97 -14.52
CA PRO A 412 -4.86 -29.67 -13.97
C PRO A 412 -5.27 -30.83 -14.90
N LYS A 413 -5.51 -32.00 -14.31
CA LYS A 413 -5.96 -33.22 -15.00
C LYS A 413 -7.17 -33.82 -14.28
N GLY A 414 -8.03 -34.55 -14.99
CA GLY A 414 -9.21 -35.18 -14.41
C GLY A 414 -10.27 -34.18 -13.97
N ALA A 415 -10.87 -34.39 -12.80
CA ALA A 415 -12.00 -33.60 -12.30
C ALA A 415 -11.74 -32.08 -12.22
N PRO A 416 -10.58 -31.57 -11.76
CA PRO A 416 -10.28 -30.14 -11.81
C PRO A 416 -10.36 -29.55 -13.22
N ALA A 417 -9.80 -30.23 -14.23
CA ALA A 417 -9.82 -29.77 -15.61
C ALA A 417 -11.24 -29.78 -16.20
N GLU A 418 -12.06 -30.76 -15.85
CA GLU A 418 -13.47 -30.81 -16.23
C GLU A 418 -14.26 -29.67 -15.58
N ASN A 419 -14.04 -29.41 -14.30
CA ASN A 419 -14.71 -28.32 -13.58
C ASN A 419 -14.33 -26.95 -14.15
N MET A 420 -13.05 -26.71 -14.45
CA MET A 420 -12.60 -25.49 -15.13
C MET A 420 -13.30 -25.31 -16.48
N LYS A 421 -13.43 -26.38 -17.28
CA LYS A 421 -14.20 -26.35 -18.55
C LYS A 421 -15.68 -26.04 -18.32
N ARG A 422 -16.30 -26.64 -17.29
CA ARG A 422 -17.71 -26.38 -16.92
C ARG A 422 -17.94 -24.91 -16.58
N TYR A 423 -17.09 -24.31 -15.75
CA TYR A 423 -17.21 -22.89 -15.38
C TYR A 423 -16.86 -21.93 -16.52
N LYS A 424 -15.96 -22.33 -17.42
CA LYS A 424 -15.70 -21.60 -18.66
C LYS A 424 -16.95 -21.51 -19.54
N GLU A 425 -17.68 -22.61 -19.70
CA GLU A 425 -18.93 -22.65 -20.48
C GLU A 425 -20.12 -22.00 -19.75
N LYS A 426 -20.21 -22.17 -18.43
CA LYS A 426 -21.29 -21.65 -17.58
C LYS A 426 -20.73 -20.90 -16.36
N PRO A 427 -20.37 -19.61 -16.51
CA PRO A 427 -19.70 -18.82 -15.48
C PRO A 427 -20.52 -18.55 -14.22
N ILE A 428 -21.86 -18.65 -14.27
CA ILE A 428 -22.76 -18.44 -13.12
C ILE A 428 -22.99 -19.77 -12.37
N GLY A 429 -22.40 -20.87 -12.85
CA GLY A 429 -22.71 -22.21 -12.37
C GLY A 429 -24.00 -22.74 -12.97
N TYR A 430 -24.46 -23.87 -12.45
CA TYR A 430 -25.76 -24.45 -12.78
C TYR A 430 -26.71 -24.07 -11.66
N VAL A 431 -27.89 -23.55 -12.03
CA VAL A 431 -29.02 -23.60 -11.10
C VAL A 431 -29.28 -25.08 -10.92
N GLU A 432 -29.04 -25.63 -9.73
CA GLU A 432 -29.70 -26.88 -9.36
C GLU A 432 -31.20 -26.59 -9.48
N GLU A 433 -31.82 -27.02 -10.59
CA GLU A 433 -33.24 -27.35 -10.54
C GLU A 433 -33.34 -28.34 -9.40
N ALA A 434 -33.96 -27.93 -8.29
CA ALA A 434 -34.06 -28.74 -7.08
C ALA A 434 -34.56 -30.13 -7.47
N GLU A 435 -33.64 -31.09 -7.54
CA GLU A 435 -34.03 -32.48 -7.62
C GLU A 435 -34.78 -32.79 -6.32
N PRO A 436 -35.93 -33.48 -6.39
CA PRO A 436 -36.66 -33.84 -5.18
C PRO A 436 -35.71 -34.65 -4.30
N VAL A 437 -35.58 -34.21 -3.05
CA VAL A 437 -34.77 -34.85 -2.01
C VAL A 437 -35.18 -36.32 -1.91
N GLU A 438 -34.40 -37.22 -2.51
CA GLU A 438 -34.35 -38.59 -2.05
C GLU A 438 -33.40 -38.63 -0.86
N GLU A 439 -33.98 -38.84 0.32
CA GLU A 439 -33.26 -39.20 1.54
C GLU A 439 -32.42 -40.44 1.27
N THR A 440 -31.12 -40.25 1.03
CA THR A 440 -30.13 -41.29 1.24
C THR A 440 -29.16 -40.81 2.31
N SER A 441 -29.31 -41.44 3.47
CA SER A 441 -28.43 -41.39 4.62
C SER A 441 -26.97 -41.56 4.21
N ARG A 442 -26.12 -40.59 4.60
CA ARG A 442 -24.67 -40.78 4.60
C ARG A 442 -24.08 -40.34 5.92
N ALA A 443 -23.78 -41.34 6.75
CA ALA A 443 -22.89 -41.23 7.89
C ALA A 443 -21.43 -40.97 7.44
N PRO A 444 -20.59 -40.39 8.31
CA PRO A 444 -19.30 -39.84 7.93
C PRO A 444 -18.14 -40.84 8.13
N GLY A 445 -17.16 -40.75 7.24
CA GLY A 445 -15.80 -41.23 7.44
C GLY A 445 -15.54 -42.63 6.94
N THR A 446 -14.53 -42.77 6.07
CA THR A 446 -13.38 -43.68 6.25
C THR A 446 -12.36 -43.51 5.10
N PRO A 447 -11.12 -43.97 5.30
CA PRO A 447 -9.90 -43.27 4.92
C PRO A 447 -9.18 -43.91 3.72
N SER A 448 -8.05 -43.33 3.37
CA SER A 448 -7.10 -43.79 2.35
C SER A 448 -6.73 -45.27 2.47
N ASP A 449 -6.77 -45.96 1.32
CA ASP A 449 -6.25 -47.30 1.07
C ASP A 449 -4.78 -47.47 1.50
N ARG A 450 -4.53 -48.54 2.26
CA ARG A 450 -3.26 -49.28 2.26
C ARG A 450 -3.48 -50.77 2.57
N ASP A 451 -2.77 -51.57 1.79
CA ASP A 451 -2.33 -52.95 1.97
C ASP A 451 -3.44 -54.03 1.85
N ALA A 452 -3.51 -54.77 0.74
CA ALA A 452 -2.61 -55.84 0.25
C ALA A 452 -2.75 -57.16 1.05
N ASP A 453 -2.91 -58.23 0.27
CA ASP A 453 -2.92 -59.65 0.61
C ASP A 453 -4.17 -60.12 1.37
N GLY A 454 -4.82 -61.23 1.05
CA GLY A 454 -4.49 -62.43 0.28
C GLY A 454 -5.36 -63.56 0.84
N ASP A 455 -5.69 -64.53 -0.01
CA ASP A 455 -6.36 -65.81 0.28
C ASP A 455 -7.85 -65.74 0.68
N ALA A 456 -8.79 -66.19 -0.17
CA ALA A 456 -9.04 -67.56 -0.62
C ALA A 456 -9.83 -68.41 0.41
N ASP A 457 -11.02 -68.78 -0.05
CA ASP A 457 -11.76 -70.02 0.20
C ASP A 457 -12.68 -70.20 1.42
N ALA A 458 -13.80 -70.85 1.06
CA ALA A 458 -14.73 -71.68 1.83
C ALA A 458 -15.74 -70.94 2.72
N ASP A 459 -17.03 -70.91 2.36
CA ASP A 459 -18.05 -71.99 2.42
C ASP A 459 -18.60 -72.23 3.84
N GLU A 460 -19.89 -72.59 3.88
CA GLU A 460 -20.78 -72.89 5.03
C GLU A 460 -21.58 -71.67 5.53
N GLU A 461 -22.81 -71.45 5.07
CA GLU A 461 -24.06 -72.20 5.37
C GLU A 461 -24.28 -72.50 6.86
N ASP A 462 -25.38 -71.90 7.36
CA ASP A 462 -26.26 -72.29 8.47
C ASP A 462 -25.72 -72.31 9.91
N GLU A 463 -26.32 -71.49 10.79
CA GLU A 463 -27.40 -71.92 11.72
C GLU A 463 -27.67 -70.82 12.78
N ASP A 464 -28.98 -70.60 13.00
CA ASP A 464 -29.70 -69.96 14.13
C ASP A 464 -29.57 -68.45 14.48
#